data_AF-A0A3G3IKG0-F1
#
_entry.id   AF-A0A3G3IKG0-F1
#
_cell.length_a   1.000
_cell.length_b   1.000
_cell.length_c   1.000
_cell.angle_alpha   90.00
_cell.angle_beta   90.00
_cell.angle_gamma   90.00
#
_symmetry.space_group_name_H-M   'P 1'
#
loop_
_entity.id
_entity.type
_entity.pdbx_description
1 polymer ?
#
loop_
_entity_poly.entity_id
_entity_poly.type
_entity_poly.pdbx_seq_one_letter_code
_entity_poly.pdbx_strand_id
1 'polypeptide(L)'
;MIKKKPFQEIFNLYFHGKYSFEDFINTNVKDHITQHQFNQRTVLSVNKKLTEFHKFINVFVVNKLDYNASVCFSYAKNTTVRNCLEPHKNNKYFLSTDISNFFGSIQSVDVMATIQHNINKGNIAITDIEQYKGRLQKPQCDLGELENSVFFSKK
;
A
#
# COMPACT_ATOMS: atom_id res chain seq x y z
N MET A 1 9.36 14.78 -18.27
CA MET A 1 9.01 13.40 -18.70
C MET A 1 9.61 12.44 -17.68
N ILE A 2 8.80 11.61 -17.01
CA ILE A 2 9.32 10.64 -16.04
C ILE A 2 10.15 9.61 -16.82
N LYS A 3 11.44 9.46 -16.50
CA LYS A 3 12.27 8.43 -17.12
C LYS A 3 11.78 7.07 -16.61
N LYS A 4 11.03 6.37 -17.45
CA LYS A 4 10.56 5.02 -17.14
C LYS A 4 11.70 4.02 -17.29
N LYS A 5 11.77 3.04 -16.40
CA LYS A 5 12.77 1.96 -16.43
C LYS A 5 12.09 0.60 -16.17
N PRO A 6 12.72 -0.52 -16.56
CA PRO A 6 12.25 -1.85 -16.20
C PRO A 6 12.18 -2.04 -14.68
N PHE A 7 11.24 -2.84 -14.22
CA PHE A 7 10.98 -3.10 -12.80
C PHE A 7 12.24 -3.65 -12.13
N GLN A 8 12.84 -4.68 -12.73
CA GLN A 8 14.05 -5.32 -12.23
C GLN A 8 15.22 -4.32 -12.09
N GLU A 9 15.37 -3.39 -13.04
CA GLU A 9 16.43 -2.38 -12.98
C GLU A 9 16.22 -1.45 -11.78
N ILE A 10 14.99 -0.94 -11.60
CA ILE A 10 14.63 -0.08 -10.45
C ILE A 10 14.84 -0.83 -9.13
N PHE A 11 14.46 -2.10 -9.07
CA PHE A 11 14.63 -2.96 -7.90
C PHE A 11 16.11 -3.13 -7.54
N ASN A 12 16.94 -3.50 -8.52
CA ASN A 12 18.37 -3.72 -8.32
C ASN A 12 19.08 -2.44 -7.88
N LEU A 13 18.71 -1.30 -8.45
CA LEU A 13 19.23 0.01 -8.06
C LEU A 13 18.83 0.37 -6.62
N TYR A 14 17.59 0.08 -6.21
CA TYR A 14 17.11 0.41 -4.87
C TYR A 14 17.77 -0.44 -3.77
N PHE A 15 17.96 -1.73 -4.04
CA PHE A 15 18.49 -2.68 -3.05
C PHE A 15 20.00 -2.89 -3.11
N HIS A 16 20.68 -2.37 -4.14
CA HIS A 16 22.13 -2.50 -4.32
C HIS A 16 22.63 -3.95 -4.14
N GLY A 17 21.90 -4.91 -4.69
CA GLY A 17 22.25 -6.34 -4.62
C GLY A 17 21.94 -7.05 -3.30
N LYS A 18 21.39 -6.36 -2.29
CA LYS A 18 20.97 -6.95 -1.00
C LYS A 18 19.93 -8.06 -1.16
N TYR A 19 19.05 -7.93 -2.16
CA TYR A 19 18.04 -8.91 -2.51
C TYR A 19 18.05 -9.10 -4.03
N SER A 20 17.70 -10.30 -4.50
CA SER A 20 17.51 -10.55 -5.93
C SER A 20 16.08 -10.26 -6.36
N PHE A 21 15.90 -9.83 -7.60
CA PHE A 21 14.56 -9.60 -8.14
C PHE A 21 13.75 -10.90 -8.23
N GLU A 22 14.40 -12.01 -8.57
CA GLU A 22 13.77 -13.33 -8.60
C GLU A 22 13.22 -13.73 -7.22
N ASP A 23 13.99 -13.48 -6.16
CA ASP A 23 13.55 -13.69 -4.79
C ASP A 23 12.34 -12.82 -4.45
N PHE A 24 12.32 -11.55 -4.87
CA PHE A 24 11.15 -10.69 -4.71
C PHE A 24 9.91 -11.24 -5.40
N ILE A 25 10.02 -11.71 -6.65
CA ILE A 25 8.89 -12.26 -7.42
C ILE A 25 8.34 -13.54 -6.80
N ASN A 26 9.21 -14.44 -6.37
CA ASN A 26 8.83 -15.78 -5.88
C ASN A 26 8.58 -15.85 -4.38
N THR A 27 8.91 -14.80 -3.61
CA THR A 27 8.68 -14.79 -2.16
C THR A 27 7.19 -15.00 -1.84
N ASN A 28 6.90 -16.12 -1.17
CA ASN A 28 5.60 -16.39 -0.58
C ASN A 28 5.37 -15.48 0.63
N VAL A 29 4.29 -14.72 0.60
CA VAL A 29 3.96 -13.74 1.64
C VAL A 29 3.56 -14.45 2.94
N LYS A 30 2.85 -15.58 2.84
CA LYS A 30 2.31 -16.32 3.99
C LYS A 30 3.41 -16.83 4.93
N ASP A 31 4.56 -17.22 4.37
CA ASP A 31 5.73 -17.73 5.11
C ASP A 31 6.48 -16.65 5.90
N HIS A 32 6.07 -15.39 5.76
CA HIS A 32 6.72 -14.24 6.39
C HIS A 32 5.81 -13.44 7.31
N ILE A 33 4.60 -13.95 7.54
CA ILE A 33 3.63 -13.38 8.47
C ILE A 33 3.72 -14.13 9.80
N THR A 34 3.75 -13.38 10.89
CA THR A 34 3.60 -13.91 12.24
C THR A 34 2.42 -13.21 12.90
N GLN A 35 1.53 -14.00 13.48
CA GLN A 35 0.38 -13.50 14.22
C GLN A 35 0.74 -13.30 15.69
N HIS A 36 0.30 -12.18 16.25
CA HIS A 36 0.44 -11.84 17.65
C HIS A 36 -0.95 -11.58 18.23
N GLN A 37 -1.23 -12.09 19.42
CA GLN A 37 -2.45 -11.75 20.13
C GLN A 37 -2.17 -10.60 21.09
N PHE A 38 -2.92 -9.50 20.94
CA PHE A 38 -2.80 -8.33 21.79
C PHE A 38 -4.18 -7.82 22.20
N ASN A 39 -4.50 -7.88 23.49
CA ASN A 39 -5.73 -7.34 24.08
C ASN A 39 -6.99 -7.62 23.23
N GLN A 40 -7.24 -8.90 22.92
CA GLN A 40 -8.36 -9.40 22.12
C GLN A 40 -8.32 -9.10 20.62
N ARG A 41 -7.18 -8.61 20.09
CA ARG A 41 -6.98 -8.35 18.66
C ARG A 41 -5.80 -9.17 18.14
N THR A 42 -6.00 -9.75 16.95
CA THR A 42 -4.91 -10.36 16.20
C THR A 42 -4.13 -9.24 15.50
N VAL A 43 -2.83 -9.16 15.73
CA VAL A 43 -1.93 -8.23 15.03
C VAL A 43 -0.99 -9.05 14.16
N LEU A 44 -0.90 -8.70 12.89
CA LEU A 44 0.03 -9.33 11.97
C LEU A 44 1.32 -8.53 11.94
N SER A 45 2.43 -9.23 12.16
CA SER A 45 3.75 -8.70 11.88
C SER A 45 4.33 -9.41 10.67
N VAL A 46 5.10 -8.67 9.88
CA VAL A 46 5.88 -9.22 8.77
C VAL A 46 7.36 -9.16 9.13
N ASN A 47 8.14 -10.11 8.61
CA ASN A 47 9.58 -10.09 8.84
C ASN A 47 10.25 -8.88 8.16
N LYS A 48 11.53 -8.66 8.49
CA LYS A 48 12.32 -7.53 7.96
C LYS A 48 12.39 -7.54 6.43
N LYS A 49 12.54 -8.70 5.80
CA LYS A 49 12.65 -8.84 4.34
C LYS A 49 11.37 -8.37 3.64
N LEU A 50 10.22 -8.90 4.05
CA LEU A 50 8.94 -8.53 3.47
C LEU A 50 8.63 -7.05 3.73
N THR A 51 8.94 -6.54 4.92
CA THR A 51 8.83 -5.09 5.22
C THR A 51 9.59 -4.23 4.21
N GLU A 52 10.81 -4.61 3.86
CA GLU A 52 11.64 -3.86 2.90
C GLU A 52 11.07 -3.92 1.47
N PHE A 53 10.52 -5.07 1.06
CA PHE A 53 9.79 -5.21 -0.21
C PHE A 53 8.54 -4.34 -0.24
N HIS A 54 7.76 -4.28 0.85
CA HIS A 54 6.61 -3.38 0.95
C HIS A 54 7.03 -1.91 0.84
N LYS A 55 8.14 -1.49 1.48
CA LYS A 55 8.67 -0.13 1.35
C LYS A 55 9.02 0.20 -0.10
N PHE A 56 9.68 -0.73 -0.79
CA PHE A 56 9.98 -0.58 -2.22
C PHE A 56 8.71 -0.37 -3.05
N ILE A 57 7.68 -1.24 -2.88
CA ILE A 57 6.39 -1.11 -3.57
C ILE A 57 5.74 0.24 -3.24
N ASN A 58 5.78 0.67 -1.99
CA ASN A 58 5.22 1.96 -1.58
C ASN A 58 5.89 3.13 -2.29
N VAL A 59 7.22 3.14 -2.39
CA VAL A 59 7.98 4.24 -3.01
C VAL A 59 7.73 4.35 -4.50
N PHE A 60 7.72 3.23 -5.23
CA PHE A 60 7.69 3.23 -6.68
C PHE A 60 6.30 3.04 -7.30
N VAL A 61 5.34 2.50 -6.53
CA VAL A 61 3.98 2.21 -7.00
C VAL A 61 2.95 3.00 -6.19
N VAL A 62 2.76 2.69 -4.90
CA VAL A 62 1.61 3.21 -4.11
C VAL A 62 1.63 4.72 -3.97
N ASN A 63 2.80 5.31 -3.66
CA ASN A 63 2.95 6.76 -3.51
C ASN A 63 2.83 7.53 -4.85
N LYS A 64 2.66 6.82 -5.97
CA LYS A 64 2.44 7.40 -7.31
C LYS A 64 0.99 7.29 -7.75
N LEU A 65 0.14 6.61 -6.98
CA LEU A 65 -1.27 6.50 -7.29
C LEU A 65 -1.98 7.83 -7.00
N ASP A 66 -2.83 8.24 -7.92
CA ASP A 66 -3.73 9.37 -7.72
C ASP A 66 -4.70 9.07 -6.56
N TYR A 67 -4.96 10.08 -5.75
CA TYR A 67 -6.02 10.06 -4.75
C TYR A 67 -6.65 11.46 -4.65
N ASN A 68 -7.87 11.53 -4.12
CA ASN A 68 -8.54 12.81 -3.93
C ASN A 68 -8.01 13.50 -2.66
N ALA A 69 -7.01 14.37 -2.85
CA ALA A 69 -6.36 15.12 -1.76
C ALA A 69 -7.27 16.15 -1.08
N SER A 70 -8.44 16.48 -1.65
CA SER A 70 -9.41 17.40 -1.05
C SER A 70 -10.27 16.75 0.03
N VAL A 71 -10.35 15.41 0.05
CA VAL A 71 -11.21 14.67 0.98
C VAL A 71 -10.46 13.61 1.80
N CYS A 72 -9.34 13.11 1.28
CA CYS A 72 -8.53 12.09 1.95
C CYS A 72 -7.38 12.74 2.72
N PHE A 73 -7.55 12.84 4.04
CA PHE A 73 -6.51 13.34 4.96
C PHE A 73 -5.80 12.21 5.70
N SER A 74 -6.44 11.06 5.88
CA SER A 74 -5.88 9.89 6.56
C SER A 74 -4.79 9.24 5.72
N TYR A 75 -3.67 8.86 6.35
CA TYR A 75 -2.51 8.20 5.71
C TYR A 75 -1.80 8.99 4.59
N ALA A 76 -2.33 10.15 4.20
CA ALA A 76 -1.68 11.05 3.25
C ALA A 76 -0.39 11.63 3.84
N LYS A 77 0.60 11.85 2.97
CA LYS A 77 1.88 12.42 3.37
C LYS A 77 1.68 13.90 3.72
N ASN A 78 2.28 14.34 4.83
CA ASN A 78 2.26 15.74 5.30
C ASN A 78 0.86 16.28 5.67
N THR A 79 -0.11 15.41 5.94
CA THR A 79 -1.42 15.82 6.49
C THR A 79 -1.47 15.62 8.00
N THR A 80 -2.24 16.48 8.66
CA THR A 80 -2.50 16.43 10.10
C THR A 80 -4.00 16.40 10.37
N VAL A 81 -4.40 16.04 11.59
CA VAL A 81 -5.81 16.12 12.02
C VAL A 81 -6.35 17.54 11.86
N ARG A 82 -5.54 18.57 12.12
CA ARG A 82 -5.92 19.97 11.88
C ARG A 82 -6.27 20.22 10.41
N ASN A 83 -5.51 19.67 9.46
CA ASN A 83 -5.82 19.84 8.03
C ASN A 83 -7.19 19.26 7.67
N CYS A 84 -7.62 18.17 8.31
CA CYS A 84 -8.95 17.58 8.13
C CYS A 84 -10.08 18.47 8.68
N LEU A 85 -9.83 19.16 9.81
CA LEU A 85 -10.84 19.99 10.47
C LEU A 85 -10.95 21.41 9.89
N GLU A 86 -9.87 21.93 9.30
CA GLU A 86 -9.80 23.30 8.78
C GLU A 86 -10.94 23.65 7.79
N PRO A 87 -11.32 22.79 6.82
CA PRO A 87 -12.45 23.06 5.93
C PRO A 87 -13.80 23.19 6.65
N HIS A 88 -13.92 22.68 7.87
CA HIS A 88 -15.16 22.60 8.63
C HIS A 88 -15.24 23.62 9.77
N LYS A 89 -14.24 24.50 9.94
CA LYS A 89 -14.14 25.41 11.10
C LYS A 89 -15.34 26.34 11.30
N ASN A 90 -16.05 26.68 10.22
CA ASN A 90 -17.19 27.59 10.24
C ASN A 90 -18.54 26.84 10.18
N ASN A 91 -18.53 25.50 10.14
CA ASN A 91 -19.75 24.71 10.03
C ASN A 91 -20.43 24.61 11.41
N LYS A 92 -21.74 24.86 11.43
CA LYS A 92 -22.55 24.73 12.65
C LYS A 92 -22.78 23.27 13.07
N TYR A 93 -22.75 22.34 12.12
CA TYR A 93 -23.01 20.92 12.32
C TYR A 93 -22.00 20.08 11.54
N PHE A 94 -21.68 18.88 12.05
CA PHE A 94 -20.83 17.91 11.38
C PHE A 94 -21.45 16.50 11.48
N LEU A 95 -21.23 15.69 10.44
CA LEU A 95 -21.57 14.27 10.43
C LEU A 95 -20.32 13.48 10.79
N SER A 96 -20.39 12.71 11.88
CA SER A 96 -19.38 11.73 12.23
C SER A 96 -19.88 10.34 11.82
N THR A 97 -19.15 9.67 10.94
CA THR A 97 -19.45 8.31 10.48
C THR A 97 -18.17 7.51 10.37
N ASP A 98 -18.29 6.19 10.42
CA ASP A 98 -17.20 5.25 10.22
C ASP A 98 -17.63 4.14 9.25
N ILE A 99 -16.67 3.49 8.60
CA ILE A 99 -16.91 2.37 7.70
C ILE A 99 -16.56 1.09 8.46
N SER A 100 -17.57 0.25 8.68
CA SER A 100 -17.35 -1.06 9.30
C SER A 100 -16.45 -1.92 8.42
N ASN A 101 -15.47 -2.58 9.05
CA ASN A 101 -14.51 -3.45 8.37
C ASN A 101 -13.83 -2.80 7.14
N PHE A 102 -13.42 -1.52 7.22
CA PHE A 102 -12.84 -0.80 6.08
C PHE A 102 -11.74 -1.60 5.37
N PHE A 103 -10.71 -2.07 6.08
CA PHE A 103 -9.61 -2.81 5.44
C PHE A 103 -10.04 -4.17 4.87
N GLY A 104 -10.92 -4.91 5.55
CA GLY A 104 -11.46 -6.16 5.03
C GLY A 104 -12.46 -5.98 3.88
N SER A 105 -13.03 -4.78 3.72
CA SER A 105 -13.92 -4.45 2.61
C SER A 105 -13.19 -4.20 1.29
N ILE A 106 -11.88 -3.89 1.33
CA ILE A 106 -11.08 -3.60 0.14
C ILE A 106 -10.88 -4.88 -0.66
N GLN A 107 -11.46 -4.94 -1.85
CA GLN A 107 -11.34 -6.10 -2.73
C GLN A 107 -10.11 -6.00 -3.62
N SER A 108 -9.56 -7.16 -3.95
CA SER A 108 -8.43 -7.25 -4.86
C SER A 108 -8.71 -6.63 -6.23
N VAL A 109 -9.93 -6.74 -6.72
CA VAL A 109 -10.34 -6.18 -8.02
C VAL A 109 -10.24 -4.66 -8.01
N ASP A 110 -10.61 -4.01 -6.91
CA ASP A 110 -10.57 -2.55 -6.75
C ASP A 110 -9.13 -2.04 -6.70
N VAL A 111 -8.26 -2.74 -5.97
CA VAL A 111 -6.82 -2.44 -5.92
C VAL A 111 -6.22 -2.52 -7.32
N MET A 112 -6.51 -3.58 -8.06
CA MET A 112 -5.98 -3.78 -9.41
C MET A 112 -6.52 -2.78 -10.42
N ALA A 113 -7.81 -2.45 -10.34
CA ALA A 113 -8.41 -1.40 -11.15
C ALA A 113 -7.75 -0.04 -10.89
N THR A 114 -7.49 0.28 -9.62
CA THR A 114 -6.80 1.52 -9.22
C THR A 114 -5.37 1.59 -9.76
N ILE A 115 -4.61 0.50 -9.65
CA ILE A 115 -3.26 0.41 -10.21
C ILE A 115 -3.31 0.55 -11.74
N GLN A 116 -4.22 -0.16 -12.41
CA GLN A 116 -4.36 -0.11 -13.88
C GLN A 116 -4.66 1.30 -14.38
N HIS A 117 -5.60 1.98 -13.73
CA HIS A 117 -5.95 3.36 -14.06
C HIS A 117 -4.73 4.29 -14.01
N ASN A 118 -3.89 4.12 -12.98
CA ASN A 118 -2.67 4.92 -12.80
C ASN A 118 -1.54 4.53 -13.76
N ILE A 119 -1.46 3.27 -14.18
CA ILE A 119 -0.56 2.84 -15.27
C ILE A 119 -0.98 3.55 -16.57
N ASN A 120 -2.27 3.54 -16.91
CA ASN A 120 -2.80 4.14 -18.13
C ASN A 120 -2.58 5.66 -18.17
N LYS A 121 -2.70 6.34 -17.01
CA LYS A 121 -2.37 7.76 -16.87
C LYS A 121 -0.87 8.07 -16.98
N GLY A 122 -0.01 7.06 -16.85
CA GLY A 122 1.44 7.23 -16.89
C GLY A 122 2.06 7.75 -15.59
N ASN A 123 1.38 7.61 -14.46
CA ASN A 123 1.87 8.06 -13.15
C ASN A 123 3.03 7.19 -12.62
N ILE A 124 3.14 5.95 -13.10
CA ILE A 124 4.12 4.97 -12.62
C ILE A 124 5.34 4.92 -13.54
N ALA A 125 6.53 4.95 -12.94
CA ALA A 125 7.83 5.01 -13.62
C ALA A 125 8.39 3.64 -14.05
N ILE A 126 7.56 2.59 -14.07
CA ILE A 126 7.96 1.21 -14.36
C ILE A 126 7.38 0.82 -15.72
N THR A 127 8.23 0.42 -16.68
CA THR A 127 7.82 0.19 -18.08
C THR A 127 7.03 -1.11 -18.28
N ASP A 128 7.39 -2.15 -17.54
CA ASP A 128 6.94 -3.54 -17.66
C ASP A 128 6.05 -3.97 -16.47
N ILE A 129 5.54 -3.01 -15.70
CA ILE A 129 4.71 -3.25 -14.51
C ILE A 129 3.50 -4.15 -14.78
N GLU A 130 2.96 -4.07 -15.99
CA GLU A 130 1.85 -4.88 -16.48
C GLU A 130 2.13 -6.39 -16.35
N GLN A 131 3.38 -6.82 -16.52
CA GLN A 131 3.80 -8.22 -16.41
C GLN A 131 3.79 -8.72 -14.95
N TYR A 132 3.82 -7.80 -13.98
CA TYR A 132 3.98 -8.10 -12.55
C TYR A 132 2.73 -7.80 -11.72
N LYS A 133 1.58 -7.57 -12.36
CA LYS A 133 0.28 -7.30 -11.69
C LYS A 133 -0.04 -8.28 -10.57
N GLY A 134 0.07 -9.58 -10.83
CA GLY A 134 -0.21 -10.62 -9.85
C GLY A 134 0.72 -10.55 -8.63
N ARG A 135 1.94 -10.03 -8.77
CA ARG A 135 2.86 -9.84 -7.63
C ARG A 135 2.53 -8.61 -6.80
N LEU A 136 1.98 -7.56 -7.41
CA LEU A 136 1.53 -6.36 -6.70
C LEU A 136 0.27 -6.62 -5.86
N GLN A 137 -0.51 -7.63 -6.23
CA GLN A 137 -1.73 -8.07 -5.55
C GLN A 137 -1.46 -8.84 -4.24
N LYS A 138 -0.55 -9.82 -4.29
CA LYS A 138 -0.26 -10.75 -3.18
C LYS A 138 0.01 -10.08 -1.81
N PRO A 139 0.80 -8.99 -1.71
CA PRO A 139 1.08 -8.38 -0.43
C PRO A 139 -0.11 -7.65 0.18
N GLN A 140 -1.14 -7.28 -0.59
CA GLN A 140 -2.27 -6.49 -0.09
C GLN A 140 -3.52 -7.35 0.16
N CYS A 141 -3.73 -8.41 -0.63
CA CYS A 141 -4.92 -9.25 -0.54
C CYS A 141 -4.76 -10.48 0.37
N ASP A 142 -3.56 -11.10 0.41
CA ASP A 142 -3.29 -12.22 1.33
C ASP A 142 -3.28 -11.76 2.81
N LEU A 143 -3.17 -10.45 3.01
CA LEU A 143 -3.30 -9.77 4.31
C LEU A 143 -4.77 -9.50 4.69
N GLY A 144 -5.68 -9.44 3.71
CA GLY A 144 -7.12 -9.23 3.91
C GLY A 144 -7.90 -10.52 4.22
N GLU A 145 -7.37 -11.69 3.84
CA GLU A 145 -7.91 -13.01 4.23
C GLU A 145 -7.72 -13.33 5.72
N LEU A 146 -6.94 -12.51 6.43
CA LEU A 146 -6.72 -12.63 7.87
C LEU A 146 -7.71 -11.71 8.60
N GLU A 147 -8.97 -12.14 8.60
CA GLU A 147 -10.07 -11.47 9.28
C GLU A 147 -9.67 -11.05 10.71
N ASN A 148 -9.96 -9.78 11.04
CA ASN A 148 -9.70 -9.12 12.34
C ASN A 148 -8.27 -8.65 12.64
N SER A 149 -7.40 -8.51 11.62
CA SER A 149 -6.05 -8.00 11.84
C SER A 149 -5.87 -6.49 11.63
N VAL A 150 -5.35 -5.79 12.65
CA VAL A 150 -5.01 -4.36 12.58
C VAL A 150 -3.53 -4.22 12.21
N PHE A 151 -3.25 -3.56 11.09
CA PHE A 151 -1.88 -3.26 10.65
C PHE A 151 -1.34 -2.01 11.36
N PHE A 152 -0.29 -2.20 12.16
CA PHE A 152 0.55 -1.11 12.62
C PHE A 152 1.84 -1.05 11.82
N SER A 153 1.96 -0.08 10.92
CA SER A 153 3.27 0.39 10.49
C SER A 153 3.73 1.46 11.49
N LYS A 154 4.75 1.15 12.29
CA LYS A 154 5.42 2.20 13.09
C LYS A 154 5.99 3.23 12.12
N LYS A 155 5.54 4.48 12.26
CA LYS A 155 6.20 5.65 11.67
C LYS A 155 7.64 5.76 12.15
#